data_AF-A0A9E5PMC4-F1
#
_entry.id   AF-A0A9E5PMC4-F1
#
_cell.length_a   1.000
_cell.length_b   1.000
_cell.length_c   1.000
_cell.angle_alpha   90.00
_cell.angle_beta   90.00
_cell.angle_gamma   90.00
#
_symmetry.space_group_name_H-M   'P 1'
#
loop_
_entity.id
_entity.type
_entity.pdbx_description
1 polymer ?
#
loop_
_entity_poly.entity_id
_entity_poly.type
_entity_poly.pdbx_seq_one_letter_code
_entity_poly.pdbx_strand_id
1 'polypeptide(L)'
;MAGRRRLLPPAGGDPGGRGVALPSAVVALVVIGALVGAGLFIAMQEQRLGRNTISLQQAQGAAEEGAALQVADWNAGAHSQLGIGDTSSFEGRLADGTGWYRGEVRRLSDWLFLVQSEGFSRGSRARRRMGLLVRLHPLDIPVSAALTVLDSAQISGSSYVDGGDGQPTGWRCLTSRPPLAGIRLVGDGDVGTQGCKLASCVAGEPGILRDEAGRESIGALLGRAQLDGLRLAANKLIGPGHWMIGPRLAGGACDASDASNWGDPDDPDGPCGGYFPLVYASGDITLHGGRGQGLLVVDGDLSVRGGFRFYGAVVVAGRFKTHGEGGHFSGGVVAATVVLGQNTLVGGPAIQYSSCALGRALRGSAAEVRVLERGWLMLH
;
A
#
# COMPACT_ATOMS: atom_id res chain seq x y z
N MET A 1 -72.09 27.25 85.82
CA MET A 1 -72.82 26.90 84.60
C MET A 1 -72.30 25.57 84.05
N ALA A 2 -73.22 24.61 83.93
CA ALA A 2 -73.28 23.40 83.09
C ALA A 2 -71.99 22.72 82.55
N GLY A 3 -71.94 21.39 82.69
CA GLY A 3 -71.47 20.52 81.59
C GLY A 3 -70.66 19.29 82.00
N ARG A 4 -71.37 18.17 82.26
CA ARG A 4 -70.84 16.82 82.54
C ARG A 4 -69.73 16.35 81.57
N ARG A 5 -68.59 15.89 82.11
CA ARG A 5 -67.62 15.02 81.40
C ARG A 5 -68.11 13.56 81.41
N ARG A 6 -68.26 12.97 80.23
CA ARG A 6 -68.51 11.54 80.00
C ARG A 6 -67.23 10.73 80.25
N LEU A 7 -67.39 9.60 80.93
CA LEU A 7 -66.42 8.50 81.03
C LEU A 7 -66.35 7.73 79.70
N LEU A 8 -65.14 7.36 79.28
CA LEU A 8 -64.85 6.23 78.39
C LEU A 8 -63.82 5.34 79.12
N PRO A 9 -63.95 3.99 79.03
CA PRO A 9 -63.23 3.04 79.87
C PRO A 9 -61.78 2.80 79.39
N PRO A 10 -60.90 2.24 80.24
CA PRO A 10 -59.58 1.81 79.81
C PRO A 10 -59.70 0.66 78.80
N ALA A 11 -58.96 0.75 77.70
CA ALA A 11 -58.77 -0.37 76.78
C ALA A 11 -58.12 -1.53 77.56
N GLY A 12 -58.90 -2.56 77.84
CA GLY A 12 -58.45 -3.81 78.42
C GLY A 12 -57.45 -4.47 77.47
N GLY A 13 -56.30 -4.82 78.02
CA GLY A 13 -55.39 -5.75 77.39
C GLY A 13 -56.02 -7.14 77.33
N ASP A 14 -55.88 -7.78 76.18
CA ASP A 14 -56.17 -9.19 75.99
C ASP A 14 -54.82 -9.93 75.81
N PRO A 15 -54.34 -10.71 76.81
CA PRO A 15 -53.11 -11.49 76.69
C PRO A 15 -53.44 -12.88 76.12
N GLY A 16 -54.01 -12.93 74.92
CA GLY A 16 -54.35 -14.16 74.20
C GLY A 16 -53.54 -14.32 72.91
N GLY A 17 -52.26 -14.68 73.01
CA GLY A 17 -51.41 -14.84 71.81
C GLY A 17 -49.99 -15.31 72.05
N ARG A 18 -49.76 -16.20 73.03
CA ARG A 18 -48.43 -16.76 73.30
C ARG A 18 -48.25 -18.07 72.52
N GLY A 19 -47.69 -17.98 71.32
CA GLY A 19 -47.28 -19.15 70.53
C GLY A 19 -46.80 -18.89 69.09
N VAL A 20 -47.15 -17.78 68.46
CA VAL A 20 -46.92 -17.56 67.01
C VAL A 20 -45.78 -16.59 66.67
N ALA A 21 -45.24 -15.84 67.65
CA ALA A 21 -44.22 -14.82 67.42
C ALA A 21 -42.83 -15.39 67.04
N LEU A 22 -42.43 -16.54 67.59
CA LEU A 22 -41.13 -17.15 67.28
C LEU A 22 -41.11 -17.78 65.88
N PRO A 23 -42.12 -18.58 65.46
CA PRO A 23 -42.18 -19.12 64.10
C PRO A 23 -42.25 -18.03 63.03
N SER A 24 -43.01 -16.95 63.26
CA SER A 24 -43.13 -15.85 62.29
C SER A 24 -41.83 -15.06 62.13
N ALA A 25 -41.09 -14.83 63.23
CA ALA A 25 -39.77 -14.20 63.18
C ALA A 25 -38.74 -15.05 62.41
N VAL A 26 -38.75 -16.37 62.59
CA VAL A 26 -37.86 -17.28 61.85
C VAL A 26 -38.20 -17.28 60.36
N VAL A 27 -39.48 -17.35 59.99
CA VAL A 27 -39.90 -17.25 58.58
C VAL A 27 -39.50 -15.90 57.98
N ALA A 28 -39.69 -14.79 58.70
CA ALA A 28 -39.28 -13.46 58.26
C ALA A 28 -37.76 -13.38 58.03
N LEU A 29 -36.94 -13.92 58.94
CA LEU A 29 -35.48 -13.96 58.79
C LEU A 29 -35.04 -14.80 57.60
N VAL A 30 -35.68 -15.95 57.34
CA VAL A 30 -35.39 -16.79 56.17
C VAL A 30 -35.73 -16.06 54.88
N VAL A 31 -36.89 -15.39 54.82
CA VAL A 31 -37.30 -14.60 53.65
C VAL A 31 -36.34 -13.44 53.40
N ILE A 32 -35.95 -12.71 54.45
CA ILE A 32 -34.96 -11.62 54.34
C ILE A 32 -33.61 -12.16 53.88
N GLY A 33 -33.14 -13.27 54.44
CA GLY A 33 -31.89 -13.93 54.03
C GLY A 33 -31.91 -14.38 52.57
N ALA A 34 -33.03 -14.94 52.11
CA ALA A 34 -33.23 -15.33 50.71
C ALA A 34 -33.23 -14.12 49.77
N LEU A 35 -33.89 -13.00 50.15
CA LEU A 35 -33.93 -11.77 49.36
C LEU A 35 -32.55 -11.10 49.26
N VAL A 36 -31.81 -11.01 50.38
CA VAL A 36 -30.44 -10.47 50.38
C VAL A 36 -29.50 -11.36 49.57
N GLY A 37 -29.60 -12.68 49.73
CA GLY A 37 -28.82 -13.65 48.95
C GLY A 37 -29.09 -13.55 47.45
N ALA A 38 -30.35 -13.42 47.05
CA ALA A 38 -30.75 -13.21 45.65
C ALA A 38 -30.19 -11.88 45.10
N GLY A 39 -30.28 -10.80 45.86
CA GLY A 39 -29.74 -9.48 45.47
C GLY A 39 -28.23 -9.49 45.27
N LEU A 40 -27.47 -10.09 46.19
CA LEU A 40 -26.01 -10.25 46.07
C LEU A 40 -25.61 -11.11 44.89
N PHE A 41 -26.35 -12.19 44.62
CA PHE A 41 -26.10 -13.06 43.48
C PHE A 41 -26.30 -12.33 42.15
N ILE A 42 -27.40 -11.58 42.00
CA ILE A 42 -27.68 -10.76 40.80
C ILE A 42 -26.56 -9.71 40.60
N ALA A 43 -26.17 -8.99 41.65
CA ALA A 43 -25.11 -7.99 41.58
C ALA A 43 -23.75 -8.58 41.13
N MET A 44 -23.40 -9.78 41.61
CA MET A 44 -22.18 -10.48 41.17
C MET A 44 -22.24 -10.91 39.70
N GLN A 45 -23.42 -11.31 39.20
CA GLN A 45 -23.60 -11.65 37.79
C GLN A 45 -23.43 -10.41 36.91
N GLU A 46 -24.06 -9.29 37.26
CA GLU A 46 -23.94 -8.02 36.53
C GLU A 46 -22.49 -7.53 36.49
N GLN A 47 -21.76 -7.64 37.60
CA GLN A 47 -20.35 -7.25 37.64
C GLN A 47 -19.49 -8.10 36.71
N ARG A 48 -19.75 -9.41 36.62
CA ARG A 48 -19.01 -10.32 35.71
C ARG A 48 -19.37 -10.06 34.26
N LEU A 49 -20.66 -9.87 33.96
CA LEU A 49 -21.13 -9.51 32.62
C LEU A 49 -20.54 -8.18 32.16
N GLY A 50 -20.54 -7.16 33.01
CA GLY A 50 -19.96 -5.85 32.71
C GLY A 50 -18.46 -5.93 32.40
N ARG A 51 -17.68 -6.64 33.23
CA ARG A 51 -16.24 -6.82 32.99
C ARG A 51 -15.94 -7.59 31.70
N ASN A 52 -16.73 -8.62 31.40
CA ASN A 52 -16.59 -9.38 30.16
C ASN A 52 -16.93 -8.52 28.93
N THR A 53 -18.00 -7.73 29.00
CA THR A 53 -18.40 -6.81 27.92
C THR A 53 -17.33 -5.76 27.67
N ILE A 54 -16.76 -5.14 28.71
CA ILE A 54 -15.66 -4.17 28.57
C ILE A 54 -14.44 -4.83 27.94
N SER A 55 -14.04 -6.01 28.43
CA SER A 55 -12.87 -6.72 27.90
C SER A 55 -13.05 -7.12 26.43
N LEU A 56 -14.29 -7.46 26.05
CA LEU A 56 -14.65 -7.78 24.67
C LEU A 56 -14.61 -6.55 23.75
N GLN A 57 -15.10 -5.41 24.23
CA GLN A 57 -15.00 -4.14 23.51
C GLN A 57 -13.55 -3.69 23.33
N GLN A 58 -12.71 -3.86 24.35
CA GLN A 58 -11.26 -3.60 24.24
C GLN A 58 -10.58 -4.51 23.22
N ALA A 59 -10.87 -5.82 23.27
CA ALA A 59 -10.33 -6.76 22.28
C ALA A 59 -10.81 -6.45 20.85
N GLN A 60 -12.05 -5.97 20.70
CA GLN A 60 -12.58 -5.51 19.42
C GLN A 60 -11.86 -4.25 18.92
N GLY A 61 -11.76 -3.21 19.76
CA GLY A 61 -11.02 -1.99 19.42
C GLY A 61 -9.58 -2.27 19.03
N ALA A 62 -8.92 -3.19 19.74
CA ALA A 62 -7.59 -3.67 19.41
C ALA A 62 -7.49 -4.32 18.02
N ALA A 63 -8.48 -5.13 17.66
CA ALA A 63 -8.51 -5.79 16.36
C ALA A 63 -8.74 -4.76 15.22
N GLU A 64 -9.68 -3.84 15.42
CA GLU A 64 -10.00 -2.75 14.47
C GLU A 64 -8.79 -1.84 14.25
N GLU A 65 -8.16 -1.38 15.33
CA GLU A 65 -6.99 -0.52 15.27
C GLU A 65 -5.80 -1.23 14.61
N GLY A 66 -5.52 -2.48 14.97
CA GLY A 66 -4.46 -3.26 14.35
C GLY A 66 -4.64 -3.43 12.83
N ALA A 67 -5.88 -3.69 12.39
CA ALA A 67 -6.18 -3.76 10.96
C ALA A 67 -6.06 -2.39 10.28
N ALA A 68 -6.55 -1.33 10.91
CA ALA A 68 -6.50 0.04 10.37
C ALA A 68 -5.07 0.55 10.25
N LEU A 69 -4.23 0.32 11.26
CA LEU A 69 -2.81 0.68 11.25
C LEU A 69 -2.04 -0.09 10.17
N GLN A 70 -2.32 -1.38 9.99
CA GLN A 70 -1.67 -2.17 8.94
C GLN A 70 -2.01 -1.67 7.52
N VAL A 71 -3.21 -1.12 7.32
CA VAL A 71 -3.60 -0.50 6.05
C VAL A 71 -3.00 0.89 5.90
N ALA A 72 -2.97 1.66 6.99
CA ALA A 72 -2.39 3.00 6.97
C ALA A 72 -0.87 2.98 6.74
N ASP A 73 -0.17 1.95 7.25
CA ASP A 73 1.25 1.70 7.04
C ASP A 73 1.47 0.60 5.99
N TRP A 74 0.69 0.63 4.90
CA TRP A 74 0.74 -0.41 3.89
C TRP A 74 2.09 -0.41 3.15
N ASN A 75 2.89 -1.45 3.40
CA ASN A 75 4.15 -1.67 2.69
C ASN A 75 3.90 -2.40 1.35
N ALA A 76 3.59 -1.65 0.29
CA ALA A 76 3.35 -2.21 -1.04
C ALA A 76 4.53 -3.03 -1.57
N GLY A 77 5.77 -2.61 -1.31
CA GLY A 77 6.97 -3.34 -1.70
C GLY A 77 7.05 -4.72 -1.08
N ALA A 78 6.90 -4.83 0.24
CA ALA A 78 6.94 -6.11 0.96
C ALA A 78 5.73 -7.00 0.62
N HIS A 79 4.51 -6.44 0.60
CA HIS A 79 3.30 -7.23 0.34
C HIS A 79 3.17 -7.67 -1.12
N SER A 80 3.71 -6.91 -2.08
CA SER A 80 3.70 -7.28 -3.50
C SER A 80 4.64 -8.45 -3.83
N GLN A 81 5.61 -8.74 -2.96
CA GLN A 81 6.50 -9.90 -3.08
C GLN A 81 5.86 -11.22 -2.63
N LEU A 82 4.81 -11.16 -1.81
CA LEU A 82 4.09 -12.35 -1.39
C LEU A 82 3.57 -13.09 -2.62
N GLY A 83 3.77 -14.41 -2.68
CA GLY A 83 3.07 -15.25 -3.62
C GLY A 83 1.56 -15.20 -3.36
N ILE A 84 0.74 -15.48 -4.37
CA ILE A 84 -0.70 -15.61 -4.16
C ILE A 84 -0.94 -16.78 -3.20
N GLY A 85 -1.58 -16.50 -2.06
CA GLY A 85 -1.81 -17.43 -0.97
C GLY A 85 -0.83 -17.27 0.21
N ASP A 86 0.31 -16.61 0.03
CA ASP A 86 1.31 -16.36 1.06
C ASP A 86 0.85 -15.26 2.04
N THR A 87 1.45 -15.25 3.23
CA THR A 87 1.12 -14.33 4.31
C THR A 87 2.35 -13.60 4.86
N SER A 88 2.13 -12.37 5.32
CA SER A 88 3.09 -11.58 6.12
C SER A 88 2.46 -11.26 7.47
N SER A 89 3.14 -11.58 8.57
CA SER A 89 2.64 -11.29 9.92
C SER A 89 2.95 -9.86 10.37
N PHE A 90 2.13 -9.36 11.31
CA PHE A 90 2.35 -8.08 12.00
C PHE A 90 1.85 -8.17 13.44
N GLU A 91 2.37 -7.32 14.32
CA GLU A 91 1.92 -7.21 15.71
C GLU A 91 2.15 -5.81 16.27
N GLY A 92 1.42 -5.47 17.32
CA GLY A 92 1.54 -4.18 17.98
C GLY A 92 0.71 -4.03 19.24
N ARG A 93 0.77 -2.86 19.85
CA ARG A 93 0.04 -2.51 21.07
C ARG A 93 -0.71 -1.21 20.86
N LEU A 94 -1.88 -1.08 21.49
CA LEU A 94 -2.63 0.17 21.45
C LEU A 94 -1.85 1.25 22.20
N ALA A 95 -1.95 2.50 21.71
CA ALA A 95 -1.24 3.64 22.30
C ALA A 95 -1.68 3.93 23.74
N ASP A 96 -2.95 3.71 24.07
CA ASP A 96 -3.50 3.82 25.42
C ASP A 96 -3.10 2.65 26.33
N GLY A 97 -2.44 1.64 25.76
CA GLY A 97 -2.06 0.41 26.41
C GLY A 97 -3.24 -0.41 26.89
N THR A 98 -4.46 -0.29 26.37
CA THR A 98 -5.62 -1.08 26.85
C THR A 98 -5.67 -2.50 26.28
N GLY A 99 -4.83 -2.79 25.29
CA GLY A 99 -4.72 -4.10 24.66
C GLY A 99 -3.53 -4.22 23.72
N TRP A 100 -3.52 -5.30 22.95
CA TRP A 100 -2.54 -5.57 21.91
C TRP A 100 -3.17 -6.33 20.76
N TYR A 101 -2.51 -6.34 19.61
CA TYR A 101 -2.98 -7.03 18.42
C TYR A 101 -1.85 -7.79 17.74
N ARG A 102 -2.22 -8.83 17.00
CA ARG A 102 -1.37 -9.50 16.03
C ARG A 102 -2.21 -9.91 14.84
N GLY A 103 -1.60 -10.04 13.68
CA GLY A 103 -2.34 -10.33 12.47
C GLY A 103 -1.46 -10.83 11.35
N GLU A 104 -2.10 -11.03 10.21
CA GLU A 104 -1.44 -11.36 8.97
C GLU A 104 -2.10 -10.66 7.78
N VAL A 105 -1.29 -10.33 6.79
CA VAL A 105 -1.69 -9.87 5.47
C VAL A 105 -1.53 -11.04 4.52
N ARG A 106 -2.63 -11.47 3.89
CA ARG A 106 -2.63 -12.55 2.90
C ARG A 106 -2.87 -12.01 1.51
N ARG A 107 -2.04 -12.38 0.54
CA ARG A 107 -2.31 -12.05 -0.87
C ARG A 107 -3.35 -13.02 -1.43
N LEU A 108 -4.49 -12.49 -1.88
CA LEU A 108 -5.57 -13.29 -2.48
C LEU A 108 -5.51 -13.31 -4.01
N SER A 109 -5.05 -12.22 -4.63
CA SER A 109 -4.81 -12.11 -6.07
C SER A 109 -3.74 -11.06 -6.35
N ASP A 110 -3.57 -10.63 -7.59
CA ASP A 110 -2.61 -9.57 -7.95
C ASP A 110 -2.88 -8.22 -7.31
N TRP A 111 -4.14 -7.92 -7.01
CA TRP A 111 -4.57 -6.62 -6.51
C TRP A 111 -5.43 -6.71 -5.26
N LEU A 112 -5.63 -7.91 -4.72
CA LEU A 112 -6.52 -8.15 -3.58
C LEU A 112 -5.75 -8.82 -2.44
N PHE A 113 -5.91 -8.26 -1.25
CA PHE A 113 -5.29 -8.73 -0.02
C PHE A 113 -6.35 -8.85 1.07
N LEU A 114 -6.13 -9.79 2.00
CA LEU A 114 -6.90 -9.93 3.21
C LEU A 114 -6.00 -9.55 4.39
N VAL A 115 -6.36 -8.51 5.11
CA VAL A 115 -5.75 -8.14 6.39
C VAL A 115 -6.58 -8.77 7.48
N GLN A 116 -6.00 -9.70 8.23
CA GLN A 116 -6.63 -10.32 9.39
C GLN A 116 -5.94 -9.83 10.65
N SER A 117 -6.71 -9.30 11.60
CA SER A 117 -6.21 -8.79 12.87
C SER A 117 -6.92 -9.50 14.02
N GLU A 118 -6.16 -10.03 14.98
CA GLU A 118 -6.62 -10.60 16.24
C GLU A 118 -6.22 -9.65 17.38
N GLY A 119 -7.22 -9.05 18.02
CA GLY A 119 -7.06 -8.11 19.13
C GLY A 119 -7.32 -8.77 20.49
N PHE A 120 -6.59 -8.30 21.51
CA PHE A 120 -6.56 -8.86 22.86
C PHE A 120 -6.62 -7.74 23.91
N SER A 121 -7.38 -7.95 24.99
CA SER A 121 -7.42 -7.02 26.13
C SER A 121 -6.19 -7.17 27.06
N ARG A 122 -5.77 -6.10 27.75
CA ARG A 122 -4.55 -6.05 28.61
C ARG A 122 -4.53 -7.00 29.83
N GLY A 123 -5.64 -7.63 30.21
CA GLY A 123 -5.69 -8.46 31.42
C GLY A 123 -6.67 -9.63 31.38
N SER A 124 -7.34 -9.86 30.25
CA SER A 124 -8.30 -10.96 30.09
C SER A 124 -7.96 -11.78 28.85
N ARG A 125 -8.46 -13.02 28.78
CA ARG A 125 -8.36 -13.86 27.58
C ARG A 125 -9.38 -13.47 26.48
N ALA A 126 -10.08 -12.35 26.63
CA ALA A 126 -10.97 -11.86 25.58
C ALA A 126 -10.15 -11.57 24.32
N ARG A 127 -10.58 -12.20 23.23
CA ARG A 127 -9.98 -12.06 21.91
C ARG A 127 -11.06 -11.78 20.88
N ARG A 128 -10.77 -10.96 19.89
CA ARG A 128 -11.63 -10.72 18.73
C ARG A 128 -10.80 -10.74 17.46
N ARG A 129 -11.34 -11.35 16.41
CA ARG A 129 -10.68 -11.44 15.11
C ARG A 129 -11.52 -10.74 14.06
N MET A 130 -10.86 -9.92 13.26
CA MET A 130 -11.47 -9.16 12.18
C MET A 130 -10.70 -9.35 10.88
N GLY A 131 -11.42 -9.34 9.78
CA GLY A 131 -10.88 -9.35 8.44
C GLY A 131 -11.26 -8.07 7.68
N LEU A 132 -10.32 -7.52 6.95
CA LEU A 132 -10.52 -6.43 6.00
C LEU A 132 -9.98 -6.84 4.62
N LEU A 133 -10.79 -6.70 3.58
CA LEU A 133 -10.35 -6.89 2.21
C LEU A 133 -9.79 -5.59 1.65
N VAL A 134 -8.51 -5.57 1.30
CA VAL A 134 -7.82 -4.43 0.72
C VAL A 134 -7.63 -4.67 -0.76
N ARG A 135 -8.11 -3.74 -1.60
CA ARG A 135 -7.87 -3.77 -3.04
C ARG A 135 -6.92 -2.65 -3.43
N LEU A 136 -5.78 -3.02 -3.99
CA LEU A 136 -4.86 -2.06 -4.60
C LEU A 136 -5.46 -1.55 -5.91
N HIS A 137 -5.41 -0.23 -6.11
CA HIS A 137 -5.73 0.35 -7.40
C HIS A 137 -4.40 0.60 -8.13
N PRO A 138 -4.17 -0.04 -9.28
CA PRO A 138 -2.98 0.26 -10.06
C PRO A 138 -2.96 1.72 -10.46
N LEU A 139 -1.77 2.33 -10.47
CA LEU A 139 -1.59 3.58 -11.20
C LEU A 139 -1.79 3.27 -12.69
N ASP A 140 -2.72 3.99 -13.33
CA ASP A 140 -2.92 3.88 -14.76
C ASP A 140 -1.84 4.69 -15.48
N ILE A 141 -0.80 4.00 -15.93
CA ILE A 141 0.24 4.57 -16.78
C ILE A 141 0.04 3.96 -18.16
N PRO A 142 -0.47 4.72 -19.14
CA PRO A 142 -0.78 4.23 -20.48
C PRO A 142 0.50 3.96 -21.29
N VAL A 143 1.23 2.90 -20.94
CA VAL A 143 2.37 2.40 -21.71
C VAL A 143 1.86 1.60 -22.89
N SER A 144 2.03 2.17 -24.08
CA SER A 144 1.53 1.63 -25.36
C SER A 144 2.64 1.41 -26.40
N ALA A 145 3.88 1.70 -26.01
CA ALA A 145 5.11 1.52 -26.78
C ALA A 145 6.28 1.37 -25.80
N ALA A 146 7.46 0.97 -26.31
CA ALA A 146 8.69 1.06 -25.51
C ALA A 146 8.98 2.52 -25.11
N LEU A 147 8.79 3.43 -26.07
CA LEU A 147 8.90 4.87 -25.86
C LEU A 147 7.65 5.59 -26.38
N THR A 148 6.93 6.29 -25.50
CA THR A 148 5.85 7.21 -25.86
C THR A 148 6.34 8.64 -25.71
N VAL A 149 6.17 9.46 -26.76
CA VAL A 149 6.63 10.85 -26.78
C VAL A 149 5.49 11.78 -27.19
N LEU A 150 5.38 12.90 -26.48
CA LEU A 150 4.38 13.93 -26.80
C LEU A 150 4.83 14.78 -27.99
N ASP A 151 5.99 15.42 -27.92
CA ASP A 151 6.41 16.41 -28.92
C ASP A 151 7.36 15.82 -29.95
N SER A 152 8.61 15.52 -29.57
CA SER A 152 9.64 15.07 -30.53
C SER A 152 10.64 14.11 -29.92
N ALA A 153 11.16 13.22 -30.77
CA ALA A 153 12.19 12.25 -30.40
C ALA A 153 13.38 12.37 -31.34
N GLN A 154 14.59 12.46 -30.81
CA GLN A 154 15.82 12.39 -31.59
C GLN A 154 16.65 11.19 -31.14
N ILE A 155 16.96 10.29 -32.06
CA ILE A 155 17.75 9.09 -31.81
C ILE A 155 19.06 9.20 -32.59
N SER A 156 20.17 9.13 -31.88
CA SER A 156 21.51 9.30 -32.45
C SER A 156 22.52 8.31 -31.88
N GLY A 157 23.63 8.15 -32.60
CA GLY A 157 24.75 7.28 -32.20
C GLY A 157 24.39 5.80 -32.27
N SER A 158 24.74 5.03 -31.25
CA SER A 158 24.43 3.59 -31.14
C SER A 158 23.12 3.29 -30.41
N SER A 159 22.29 4.31 -30.12
CA SER A 159 21.04 4.15 -29.37
C SER A 159 20.03 3.30 -30.15
N TYR A 160 19.39 2.35 -29.46
CA TYR A 160 18.38 1.44 -30.03
C TYR A 160 17.12 1.40 -29.15
N VAL A 161 15.94 1.46 -29.77
CA VAL A 161 14.63 1.41 -29.10
C VAL A 161 13.88 0.18 -29.62
N ASP A 162 13.37 -0.66 -28.73
CA ASP A 162 12.76 -1.93 -29.10
C ASP A 162 11.43 -2.15 -28.38
N GLY A 163 10.35 -2.25 -29.17
CA GLY A 163 8.98 -2.53 -28.74
C GLY A 163 8.68 -3.99 -28.43
N GLY A 164 9.60 -4.92 -28.71
CA GLY A 164 9.49 -6.33 -28.34
C GLY A 164 9.43 -6.51 -26.82
N ASP A 165 8.72 -7.53 -26.34
CA ASP A 165 8.68 -7.82 -24.91
C ASP A 165 9.95 -8.55 -24.48
N GLY A 166 10.91 -7.81 -23.93
CA GLY A 166 12.17 -8.31 -23.42
C GLY A 166 12.09 -8.59 -21.92
N GLN A 167 12.36 -9.83 -21.53
CA GLN A 167 12.43 -10.20 -20.11
C GLN A 167 13.82 -9.87 -19.53
N PRO A 168 13.90 -9.13 -18.40
CA PRO A 168 15.15 -8.92 -17.70
C PRO A 168 15.80 -10.25 -17.29
N THR A 169 17.12 -10.33 -17.43
CA THR A 169 17.88 -11.52 -17.02
C THR A 169 17.67 -11.84 -15.54
N GLY A 170 17.44 -13.11 -15.21
CA GLY A 170 17.23 -13.57 -13.84
C GLY A 170 15.81 -13.40 -13.30
N TRP A 171 14.93 -12.66 -13.99
CA TRP A 171 13.57 -12.45 -13.51
C TRP A 171 12.69 -13.64 -13.86
N ARG A 172 11.74 -13.98 -12.98
CA ARG A 172 10.68 -14.96 -13.25
C ARG A 172 9.41 -14.23 -13.66
N CYS A 173 9.01 -14.39 -14.92
CA CYS A 173 7.88 -13.70 -15.54
C CYS A 173 6.98 -14.71 -16.27
N LEU A 174 5.73 -14.32 -16.51
CA LEU A 174 4.84 -15.07 -17.39
C LEU A 174 5.33 -14.97 -18.85
N THR A 175 4.71 -15.74 -19.74
CA THR A 175 5.04 -15.77 -21.17
C THR A 175 5.10 -14.37 -21.79
N SER A 176 6.10 -14.15 -22.64
CA SER A 176 6.27 -12.92 -23.43
C SER A 176 4.98 -12.49 -24.10
N ARG A 177 4.67 -11.20 -24.00
CA ARG A 177 3.57 -10.56 -24.72
C ARG A 177 3.96 -10.28 -26.18
N PRO A 178 2.97 -10.04 -27.06
CA PRO A 178 3.24 -9.53 -28.39
C PRO A 178 4.03 -8.20 -28.33
N PRO A 179 4.87 -7.93 -29.33
CA PRO A 179 5.57 -6.66 -29.45
C PRO A 179 4.57 -5.49 -29.51
N LEU A 180 4.93 -4.38 -28.89
CA LEU A 180 4.28 -3.08 -29.05
C LEU A 180 5.03 -2.25 -30.08
N ALA A 181 4.56 -1.01 -30.29
CA ALA A 181 5.34 -0.06 -31.06
C ALA A 181 6.68 0.24 -30.39
N GLY A 182 7.73 0.44 -31.20
CA GLY A 182 9.01 0.90 -30.68
C GLY A 182 8.87 2.31 -30.12
N ILE A 183 8.41 3.22 -30.96
CA ILE A 183 8.11 4.60 -30.58
C ILE A 183 6.66 4.91 -30.93
N ARG A 184 5.91 5.44 -29.97
CA ARG A 184 4.61 6.08 -30.21
C ARG A 184 4.77 7.58 -30.09
N LEU A 185 4.50 8.29 -31.18
CA LEU A 185 4.44 9.74 -31.20
C LEU A 185 2.97 10.17 -31.19
N VAL A 186 2.62 11.01 -30.20
CA VAL A 186 1.23 11.35 -29.91
C VAL A 186 0.88 12.82 -30.20
N GLY A 187 1.88 13.70 -30.30
CA GLY A 187 1.73 15.08 -30.75
C GLY A 187 2.36 15.34 -32.11
N ASP A 188 2.50 16.63 -32.43
CA ASP A 188 2.71 17.11 -33.80
C ASP A 188 4.17 17.18 -34.25
N GLY A 189 5.14 16.81 -33.40
CA GLY A 189 6.54 16.89 -33.76
C GLY A 189 7.03 15.68 -34.56
N ASP A 190 8.32 15.42 -34.47
CA ASP A 190 8.98 14.44 -35.34
C ASP A 190 9.91 13.50 -34.61
N VAL A 191 10.05 12.31 -35.20
CA VAL A 191 11.07 11.32 -34.83
C VAL A 191 12.23 11.45 -35.81
N GLY A 192 13.30 12.10 -35.37
CA GLY A 192 14.56 12.16 -36.11
C GLY A 192 15.48 11.00 -35.75
N THR A 193 16.13 10.41 -36.75
CA THR A 193 17.16 9.39 -36.57
C THR A 193 18.45 9.84 -37.25
N GLN A 194 19.57 9.78 -36.53
CA GLN A 194 20.90 10.12 -37.03
C GLN A 194 21.85 8.94 -36.84
N GLY A 195 22.57 8.54 -37.90
CA GLY A 195 23.46 7.37 -37.86
C GLY A 195 22.75 6.02 -38.00
N CYS A 196 21.45 6.02 -38.28
CA CYS A 196 20.58 4.86 -38.34
C CYS A 196 19.86 4.82 -39.69
N LYS A 197 20.16 3.81 -40.54
CA LYS A 197 19.58 3.72 -41.89
C LYS A 197 18.14 3.20 -41.81
N LEU A 198 17.22 3.87 -42.50
CA LEU A 198 15.81 3.46 -42.58
C LEU A 198 15.14 3.20 -41.22
N ALA A 199 15.51 3.96 -40.18
CA ALA A 199 15.02 3.77 -38.81
C ALA A 199 15.30 2.36 -38.21
N SER A 200 16.33 1.65 -38.67
CA SER A 200 16.75 0.33 -38.14
C SER A 200 17.09 0.30 -36.65
N CYS A 201 17.23 1.47 -36.04
CA CYS A 201 17.47 1.70 -34.62
C CYS A 201 16.18 1.65 -33.78
N VAL A 202 15.03 1.44 -34.44
CA VAL A 202 13.72 1.34 -33.82
C VAL A 202 13.06 0.05 -34.29
N ALA A 203 12.89 -0.89 -33.37
CA ALA A 203 12.14 -2.13 -33.60
C ALA A 203 10.83 -2.12 -32.83
N GLY A 204 9.88 -2.91 -33.31
CA GLY A 204 8.52 -3.00 -32.76
C GLY A 204 7.51 -3.22 -33.88
N GLU A 205 6.26 -3.45 -33.50
CA GLU A 205 5.15 -3.66 -34.42
C GLU A 205 4.05 -2.61 -34.18
N PRO A 206 4.05 -1.46 -34.91
CA PRO A 206 5.06 -1.01 -35.87
C PRO A 206 6.29 -0.36 -35.17
N GLY A 207 7.41 -0.20 -35.89
CA GLY A 207 8.59 0.47 -35.32
C GLY A 207 8.28 1.88 -34.82
N ILE A 208 7.67 2.72 -35.66
CA ILE A 208 7.18 4.05 -35.28
C ILE A 208 5.68 4.11 -35.54
N LEU A 209 4.90 4.33 -34.49
CA LEU A 209 3.46 4.59 -34.54
C LEU A 209 3.23 6.09 -34.36
N ARG A 210 2.59 6.73 -35.34
CA ARG A 210 2.09 8.11 -35.21
C ARG A 210 0.59 8.03 -35.03
N ASP A 211 0.12 8.42 -33.86
CA ASP A 211 -1.27 8.27 -33.47
C ASP A 211 -1.62 9.28 -32.38
N GLU A 212 -2.53 10.19 -32.70
CA GLU A 212 -3.05 11.19 -31.75
C GLU A 212 -3.98 10.56 -30.69
N ALA A 213 -4.42 9.31 -30.87
CA ALA A 213 -5.21 8.65 -29.86
C ALA A 213 -4.41 8.56 -28.55
N GLY A 214 -5.01 8.97 -27.44
CA GLY A 214 -4.32 9.03 -26.15
C GLY A 214 -3.49 10.30 -25.91
N ARG A 215 -3.48 11.30 -26.82
CA ARG A 215 -2.85 12.61 -26.57
C ARG A 215 -3.34 13.27 -25.30
N GLU A 216 -4.65 13.22 -25.08
CA GLU A 216 -5.28 13.73 -23.87
C GLU A 216 -4.84 12.95 -22.64
N SER A 217 -4.77 11.62 -22.72
CA SER A 217 -4.34 10.76 -21.61
C SER A 217 -2.87 10.98 -21.25
N ILE A 218 -1.98 11.10 -22.24
CA ILE A 218 -0.56 11.41 -22.03
C ILE A 218 -0.39 12.85 -21.52
N GLY A 219 -1.10 13.81 -22.10
CA GLY A 219 -1.10 15.20 -21.64
C GLY A 219 -1.62 15.33 -20.21
N ALA A 220 -2.64 14.56 -19.82
CA ALA A 220 -3.15 14.50 -18.46
C ALA A 220 -2.14 13.85 -17.51
N LEU A 221 -1.48 12.77 -17.93
CA LEU A 221 -0.42 12.10 -17.15
C LEU A 221 0.75 13.04 -16.83
N LEU A 222 1.16 13.83 -17.82
CA LEU A 222 2.23 14.82 -17.70
C LEU A 222 1.73 16.16 -17.11
N GLY A 223 0.42 16.28 -16.88
CA GLY A 223 -0.21 17.46 -16.34
C GLY A 223 0.02 17.63 -14.83
N ARG A 224 0.03 18.88 -14.38
CA ARG A 224 0.34 19.25 -12.98
C ARG A 224 -0.53 18.53 -11.95
N ALA A 225 -1.84 18.39 -12.22
CA ALA A 225 -2.77 17.74 -11.31
C ALA A 225 -2.41 16.26 -11.07
N GLN A 226 -2.07 15.53 -12.13
CA GLN A 226 -1.66 14.14 -12.01
C GLN A 226 -0.30 14.01 -11.34
N LEU A 227 0.66 14.86 -11.72
CA LEU A 227 1.98 14.90 -11.09
C LEU A 227 1.90 15.20 -9.59
N ASP A 228 1.00 16.08 -9.15
CA ASP A 228 0.75 16.34 -7.73
C ASP A 228 0.15 15.12 -7.02
N GLY A 229 -0.77 14.40 -7.67
CA GLY A 229 -1.28 13.13 -7.16
C GLY A 229 -0.18 12.07 -6.99
N LEU A 230 0.69 11.94 -8.00
CA LEU A 230 1.84 11.02 -7.98
C LEU A 230 2.86 11.41 -6.91
N ARG A 231 3.09 12.71 -6.69
CA ARG A 231 3.95 13.21 -5.62
C ARG A 231 3.45 12.79 -4.24
N LEU A 232 2.14 12.91 -4.00
CA LEU A 232 1.52 12.53 -2.72
C LEU A 232 1.53 11.02 -2.51
N ALA A 233 1.47 10.24 -3.59
CA ALA A 233 1.53 8.78 -3.56
C ALA A 233 2.96 8.21 -3.46
N ALA A 234 4.00 9.03 -3.64
CA ALA A 234 5.36 8.57 -3.81
C ALA A 234 5.96 7.97 -2.54
N ASN A 235 6.59 6.80 -2.67
CA ASN A 235 7.40 6.20 -1.61
C ASN A 235 8.71 6.97 -1.40
N LYS A 236 9.24 7.57 -2.47
CA LYS A 236 10.51 8.29 -2.47
C LYS A 236 10.33 9.66 -3.10
N LEU A 237 10.65 10.70 -2.33
CA LEU A 237 10.72 12.08 -2.81
C LEU A 237 12.18 12.47 -2.88
N ILE A 238 12.67 12.80 -4.08
CA ILE A 238 14.03 13.28 -4.28
C ILE A 238 14.05 14.70 -4.84
N GLY A 239 15.04 15.48 -4.41
CA GLY A 239 15.27 16.81 -4.91
C GLY A 239 16.05 16.82 -6.23
N PRO A 240 16.10 17.98 -6.91
CA PRO A 240 16.91 18.15 -8.12
C PRO A 240 18.40 17.95 -7.81
N GLY A 241 19.15 17.51 -8.82
CA GLY A 241 20.61 17.32 -8.72
C GLY A 241 21.13 15.98 -9.26
N HIS A 242 22.31 15.60 -8.79
CA HIS A 242 23.01 14.40 -9.26
C HIS A 242 22.80 13.24 -8.28
N TRP A 243 22.40 12.09 -8.82
CA TRP A 243 22.10 10.91 -8.03
C TRP A 243 22.84 9.68 -8.58
N MET A 244 23.37 8.89 -7.65
CA MET A 244 23.91 7.56 -7.93
C MET A 244 23.06 6.55 -7.16
N ILE A 245 22.39 5.68 -7.92
CA ILE A 245 21.34 4.81 -7.40
C ILE A 245 21.83 3.37 -7.34
N GLY A 246 21.46 2.68 -6.26
CA GLY A 246 21.74 1.26 -6.11
C GLY A 246 21.13 0.71 -4.83
N PRO A 247 21.08 -0.62 -4.69
CA PRO A 247 20.49 -1.23 -3.51
C PRO A 247 21.28 -0.89 -2.25
N ARG A 248 20.54 -0.70 -1.15
CA ARG A 248 21.11 -0.45 0.18
C ARG A 248 20.54 -1.45 1.16
N LEU A 249 21.41 -1.95 2.03
CA LEU A 249 21.04 -2.91 3.06
C LEU A 249 21.28 -2.30 4.44
N ALA A 250 20.35 -2.52 5.36
CA ALA A 250 20.48 -2.21 6.78
C ALA A 250 20.25 -3.50 7.57
N GLY A 251 21.27 -3.99 8.28
CA GLY A 251 21.17 -5.24 9.04
C GLY A 251 20.86 -6.49 8.19
N GLY A 252 21.19 -6.48 6.89
CA GLY A 252 20.90 -7.57 5.96
C GLY A 252 19.52 -7.53 5.30
N ALA A 253 18.63 -6.62 5.72
CA ALA A 253 17.36 -6.35 5.07
C ALA A 253 17.48 -5.16 4.10
N CYS A 254 16.55 -5.06 3.14
CA CYS A 254 16.51 -3.92 2.23
C CYS A 254 16.21 -2.62 2.99
N ASP A 255 17.10 -1.63 2.87
CA ASP A 255 16.93 -0.34 3.52
C ASP A 255 15.99 0.56 2.71
N ALA A 256 14.69 0.39 2.91
CA ALA A 256 13.67 1.22 2.28
C ALA A 256 13.67 2.67 2.79
N SER A 257 14.52 3.07 3.75
CA SER A 257 14.62 4.45 4.24
C SER A 257 15.63 5.28 3.45
N ASP A 258 16.71 4.67 2.94
CA ASP A 258 17.73 5.35 2.14
C ASP A 258 17.15 5.90 0.82
N ALA A 259 17.33 7.18 0.56
CA ALA A 259 16.79 7.86 -0.62
C ALA A 259 17.34 7.34 -1.96
N SER A 260 18.55 6.76 -1.95
CA SER A 260 19.24 6.22 -3.14
C SER A 260 18.98 4.74 -3.37
N ASN A 261 18.25 4.07 -2.47
CA ASN A 261 17.85 2.68 -2.64
C ASN A 261 16.58 2.58 -3.49
N TRP A 262 16.72 2.19 -4.74
CA TRP A 262 15.59 1.96 -5.65
C TRP A 262 15.43 0.48 -6.01
N GLY A 263 15.85 -0.43 -5.13
CA GLY A 263 15.77 -1.87 -5.35
C GLY A 263 17.00 -2.47 -6.04
N ASP A 264 16.97 -3.79 -6.22
CA ASP A 264 18.04 -4.54 -6.88
C ASP A 264 17.51 -5.37 -8.08
N PRO A 265 17.51 -4.82 -9.30
CA PRO A 265 17.05 -5.55 -10.47
C PRO A 265 17.98 -6.69 -10.91
N ASP A 266 19.24 -6.68 -10.47
CA ASP A 266 20.21 -7.71 -10.85
C ASP A 266 20.14 -8.94 -9.94
N ASP A 267 19.63 -8.76 -8.72
CA ASP A 267 19.40 -9.82 -7.74
C ASP A 267 17.91 -9.85 -7.33
N PRO A 268 17.02 -10.33 -8.23
CA PRO A 268 15.58 -10.30 -8.01
C PRO A 268 15.10 -11.20 -6.86
N ASP A 269 15.92 -12.16 -6.43
CA ASP A 269 15.66 -13.04 -5.28
C ASP A 269 16.34 -12.52 -3.98
N GLY A 270 17.15 -11.46 -4.09
CA GLY A 270 17.85 -10.81 -2.98
C GLY A 270 16.96 -9.89 -2.14
N PRO A 271 17.49 -9.33 -1.03
CA PRO A 271 16.69 -8.55 -0.08
C PRO A 271 15.96 -7.36 -0.71
N CYS A 272 16.58 -6.70 -1.69
CA CYS A 272 16.00 -5.56 -2.42
C CYS A 272 15.40 -5.94 -3.78
N GLY A 273 15.41 -7.23 -4.15
CA GLY A 273 14.96 -7.71 -5.47
C GLY A 273 13.48 -7.46 -5.74
N GLY A 274 12.68 -7.43 -4.68
CA GLY A 274 11.25 -7.10 -4.77
C GLY A 274 10.88 -5.68 -4.36
N TYR A 275 11.84 -4.78 -4.16
CA TYR A 275 11.55 -3.40 -3.79
C TYR A 275 11.38 -2.53 -5.05
N PHE A 276 10.15 -2.08 -5.32
CA PHE A 276 9.77 -1.34 -6.53
C PHE A 276 9.08 -0.01 -6.16
N PRO A 277 9.82 0.98 -5.65
CA PRO A 277 9.22 2.24 -5.19
C PRO A 277 8.63 3.09 -6.33
N LEU A 278 7.58 3.85 -6.00
CA LEU A 278 7.24 5.08 -6.73
C LEU A 278 8.23 6.17 -6.29
N VAL A 279 9.16 6.50 -7.17
CA VAL A 279 10.14 7.57 -7.01
C VAL A 279 9.64 8.81 -7.73
N TYR A 280 9.50 9.90 -7.00
CA TYR A 280 9.13 11.20 -7.53
C TYR A 280 10.26 12.20 -7.34
N ALA A 281 10.76 12.75 -8.44
CA ALA A 281 11.73 13.83 -8.46
C ALA A 281 11.04 15.17 -8.70
N SER A 282 11.21 16.11 -7.78
CA SER A 282 10.52 17.42 -7.81
C SER A 282 11.18 18.47 -8.72
N GLY A 283 11.96 18.04 -9.71
CA GLY A 283 12.75 18.89 -10.57
C GLY A 283 13.78 18.10 -11.36
N ASP A 284 14.71 18.81 -11.99
CA ASP A 284 15.71 18.23 -12.88
C ASP A 284 16.68 17.32 -12.14
N ILE A 285 16.85 16.09 -12.63
CA ILE A 285 17.78 15.13 -12.06
C ILE A 285 18.75 14.59 -13.10
N THR A 286 19.96 14.30 -12.65
CA THR A 286 20.98 13.58 -13.42
C THR A 286 21.32 12.26 -12.73
N LEU A 287 21.07 11.15 -13.42
CA LEU A 287 21.47 9.82 -12.96
C LEU A 287 22.82 9.45 -13.55
N HIS A 288 23.74 9.05 -12.69
CA HIS A 288 25.10 8.69 -13.09
C HIS A 288 25.47 7.28 -12.61
N GLY A 289 25.45 6.33 -13.55
CA GLY A 289 25.72 4.92 -13.28
C GLY A 289 24.77 4.30 -12.25
N GLY A 290 25.02 3.04 -11.92
CA GLY A 290 24.21 2.29 -10.95
C GLY A 290 22.97 1.64 -11.57
N ARG A 291 22.01 1.28 -10.72
CA ARG A 291 20.81 0.54 -11.12
C ARG A 291 19.62 0.81 -10.19
N GLY A 292 18.41 0.70 -10.72
CA GLY A 292 17.19 0.78 -9.93
C GLY A 292 15.98 0.17 -10.64
N GLN A 293 14.86 0.09 -9.94
CA GLN A 293 13.61 -0.46 -10.45
C GLN A 293 12.40 0.21 -9.81
N GLY A 294 11.23 0.09 -10.44
CA GLY A 294 9.97 0.67 -9.94
C GLY A 294 9.35 1.66 -10.92
N LEU A 295 8.67 2.66 -10.39
CA LEU A 295 8.06 3.73 -11.15
C LEU A 295 8.80 5.05 -10.87
N LEU A 296 9.48 5.58 -11.88
CA LEU A 296 10.18 6.85 -11.79
C LEU A 296 9.34 7.96 -12.44
N VAL A 297 9.02 9.00 -11.67
CA VAL A 297 8.33 10.20 -12.12
C VAL A 297 9.26 11.39 -11.91
N VAL A 298 9.50 12.16 -12.98
CA VAL A 298 10.36 13.34 -12.96
C VAL A 298 9.53 14.56 -13.37
N ASP A 299 9.25 15.45 -12.42
CA ASP A 299 8.62 16.75 -12.65
C ASP A 299 9.69 17.77 -13.10
N GLY A 300 10.28 17.50 -14.27
CA GLY A 300 11.40 18.24 -14.83
C GLY A 300 12.13 17.45 -15.93
N ASP A 301 13.40 17.78 -16.14
CA ASP A 301 14.28 17.10 -17.09
C ASP A 301 15.03 15.92 -16.44
N LEU A 302 15.15 14.81 -17.18
CA LEU A 302 15.93 13.64 -16.79
C LEU A 302 17.16 13.51 -17.68
N SER A 303 18.36 13.63 -17.10
CA SER A 303 19.62 13.34 -17.78
C SER A 303 20.25 12.05 -17.27
N VAL A 304 20.65 11.14 -18.16
CA VAL A 304 21.26 9.85 -17.78
C VAL A 304 22.60 9.64 -18.44
N ARG A 305 23.58 9.21 -17.64
CA ARG A 305 24.98 9.01 -18.03
C ARG A 305 25.59 7.80 -17.29
N GLY A 306 26.69 7.29 -17.82
CA GLY A 306 27.52 6.28 -17.13
C GLY A 306 26.88 4.89 -17.02
N GLY A 307 26.02 4.51 -17.97
CA GLY A 307 25.47 3.15 -18.05
C GLY A 307 24.42 2.81 -17.00
N PHE A 308 23.67 3.81 -16.50
CA PHE A 308 22.59 3.57 -15.54
C PHE A 308 21.54 2.62 -16.12
N ARG A 309 21.06 1.68 -15.29
CA ARG A 309 20.03 0.71 -15.69
C ARG A 309 18.76 0.86 -14.85
N PHE A 310 17.62 0.98 -15.51
CA PHE A 310 16.33 1.11 -14.85
C PHE A 310 15.32 0.09 -15.36
N TYR A 311 14.57 -0.52 -14.43
CA TYR A 311 13.59 -1.57 -14.73
C TYR A 311 12.21 -1.18 -14.22
N GLY A 312 11.30 -0.85 -15.13
CA GLY A 312 9.93 -0.46 -14.81
C GLY A 312 9.42 0.68 -15.68
N ALA A 313 8.56 1.52 -15.10
CA ALA A 313 7.94 2.63 -15.81
C ALA A 313 8.66 3.94 -15.51
N VAL A 314 8.88 4.77 -16.53
CA VAL A 314 9.48 6.10 -16.39
C VAL A 314 8.55 7.13 -17.00
N VAL A 315 8.24 8.19 -16.26
CA VAL A 315 7.41 9.31 -16.67
C VAL A 315 8.23 10.59 -16.48
N VAL A 316 8.50 11.33 -17.56
CA VAL A 316 9.29 12.57 -17.53
C VAL A 316 8.43 13.71 -18.07
N ALA A 317 8.11 14.68 -17.21
CA ALA A 317 7.31 15.84 -17.59
C ALA A 317 8.03 16.73 -18.61
N GLY A 318 9.36 16.84 -18.50
CA GLY A 318 10.20 17.61 -19.41
C GLY A 318 10.95 16.73 -20.43
N ARG A 319 12.24 17.02 -20.58
CA ARG A 319 13.13 16.38 -21.54
C ARG A 319 13.84 15.17 -20.93
N PHE A 320 13.76 14.03 -21.61
CA PHE A 320 14.59 12.86 -21.32
C PHE A 320 15.82 12.82 -22.23
N LYS A 321 17.01 12.78 -21.63
CA LYS A 321 18.29 12.87 -22.35
C LYS A 321 19.30 11.81 -21.91
N THR A 322 19.89 11.09 -22.85
CA THR A 322 21.02 10.17 -22.57
C THR A 322 22.32 10.68 -23.20
N HIS A 323 23.46 10.44 -22.54
CA HIS A 323 24.79 10.85 -23.01
C HIS A 323 25.89 9.83 -22.69
N GLY A 324 26.94 9.81 -23.51
CA GLY A 324 28.15 9.00 -23.29
C GLY A 324 27.85 7.51 -23.42
N GLU A 325 28.16 6.73 -22.38
CA GLU A 325 27.75 5.33 -22.26
C GLU A 325 26.23 5.16 -22.10
N GLY A 326 25.49 6.26 -21.92
CA GLY A 326 24.04 6.25 -21.92
C GLY A 326 23.42 5.61 -20.68
N GLY A 327 22.29 4.97 -20.90
CA GLY A 327 21.56 4.18 -19.92
C GLY A 327 20.60 3.20 -20.61
N HIS A 328 20.22 2.14 -19.90
CA HIS A 328 19.33 1.11 -20.39
C HIS A 328 18.04 1.10 -19.57
N PHE A 329 16.91 1.18 -20.26
CA PHE A 329 15.59 1.20 -19.66
C PHE A 329 14.81 -0.02 -20.14
N SER A 330 14.43 -0.90 -19.20
CA SER A 330 13.62 -2.07 -19.49
C SER A 330 12.23 -1.89 -18.88
N GLY A 331 11.20 -1.76 -19.71
CA GLY A 331 9.83 -1.51 -19.26
C GLY A 331 9.12 -0.55 -20.19
N GLY A 332 8.87 0.69 -19.78
CA GLY A 332 8.20 1.67 -20.63
C GLY A 332 8.52 3.10 -20.23
N VAL A 333 8.79 3.95 -21.22
CA VAL A 333 9.16 5.34 -21.00
C VAL A 333 8.11 6.26 -21.64
N VAL A 334 7.61 7.22 -20.87
CA VAL A 334 6.74 8.30 -21.34
C VAL A 334 7.45 9.63 -21.06
N ALA A 335 7.63 10.47 -22.07
CA ALA A 335 8.26 11.77 -21.91
C ALA A 335 7.66 12.82 -22.83
N ALA A 336 7.73 14.10 -22.45
CA ALA A 336 7.30 15.18 -23.33
C ALA A 336 8.23 15.29 -24.56
N THR A 337 9.54 15.33 -24.34
CA THR A 337 10.55 15.37 -25.41
C THR A 337 11.70 14.42 -25.10
N VAL A 338 12.28 13.79 -26.13
CA VAL A 338 13.35 12.80 -25.96
C VAL A 338 14.54 13.09 -26.86
N VAL A 339 15.74 13.02 -26.30
CA VAL A 339 17.02 13.11 -27.01
C VAL A 339 17.92 11.96 -26.58
N LEU A 340 18.00 10.90 -27.39
CA LEU A 340 18.88 9.77 -27.16
C LEU A 340 20.18 9.93 -27.95
N GLY A 341 21.31 9.85 -27.25
CA GLY A 341 22.63 9.96 -27.84
C GLY A 341 23.66 9.16 -27.06
N GLN A 342 23.89 7.93 -27.50
CA GLN A 342 24.84 7.01 -26.89
C GLN A 342 26.00 6.73 -27.84
N ASN A 343 27.20 6.60 -27.29
CA ASN A 343 28.40 6.22 -28.02
C ASN A 343 29.05 5.02 -27.33
N THR A 344 28.29 3.94 -27.21
CA THR A 344 28.71 2.70 -26.56
C THR A 344 28.95 1.62 -27.63
N LEU A 345 30.01 0.82 -27.41
CA LEU A 345 30.42 -0.31 -28.23
C LEU A 345 29.79 -1.65 -27.79
N VAL A 346 29.01 -1.65 -26.69
CA VAL A 346 28.45 -2.87 -26.09
C VAL A 346 26.94 -2.90 -26.29
N GLY A 347 26.48 -3.97 -26.96
CA GLY A 347 25.16 -4.09 -27.58
C GLY A 347 24.03 -4.35 -26.60
N GLY A 348 23.00 -3.50 -26.67
CA GLY A 348 21.70 -3.67 -26.06
C GLY A 348 20.83 -2.43 -26.34
N PRO A 349 19.49 -2.55 -26.34
CA PRO A 349 18.61 -1.41 -26.45
C PRO A 349 18.88 -0.37 -25.36
N ALA A 350 18.84 0.90 -25.73
CA ALA A 350 18.75 1.99 -24.78
C ALA A 350 17.38 1.97 -24.08
N ILE A 351 16.32 1.58 -24.82
CA ILE A 351 14.97 1.38 -24.28
C ILE A 351 14.41 0.08 -24.86
N GLN A 352 14.02 -0.85 -24.00
CA GLN A 352 13.38 -2.13 -24.33
C GLN A 352 12.04 -2.21 -23.64
N TYR A 353 10.98 -2.51 -24.39
CA TYR A 353 9.69 -2.81 -23.78
C TYR A 353 9.80 -4.06 -22.89
N SER A 354 9.23 -4.02 -21.69
CA SER A 354 9.14 -5.19 -20.83
C SER A 354 7.83 -5.21 -20.05
N SER A 355 6.93 -6.11 -20.44
CA SER A 355 5.67 -6.32 -19.74
C SER A 355 5.90 -6.83 -18.31
N CYS A 356 6.99 -7.56 -18.08
CA CYS A 356 7.36 -8.04 -16.76
C CYS A 356 7.84 -6.92 -15.85
N ALA A 357 8.77 -6.08 -16.32
CA ALA A 357 9.26 -4.94 -15.55
C ALA A 357 8.13 -3.98 -15.21
N LEU A 358 7.27 -3.67 -16.17
CA LEU A 358 6.08 -2.84 -15.96
C LEU A 358 5.11 -3.47 -14.96
N GLY A 359 4.79 -4.76 -15.09
CA GLY A 359 3.85 -5.43 -14.20
C GLY A 359 4.35 -5.48 -12.75
N ARG A 360 5.66 -5.67 -12.53
CA ARG A 360 6.25 -5.62 -11.18
C ARG A 360 6.30 -4.19 -10.64
N ALA A 361 6.72 -3.22 -11.44
CA ALA A 361 6.76 -1.81 -11.07
C ALA A 361 5.36 -1.30 -10.68
N LEU A 362 4.35 -1.46 -11.52
CA LEU A 362 2.99 -0.97 -11.25
C LEU A 362 2.35 -1.62 -10.01
N ARG A 363 2.66 -2.90 -9.71
CA ARG A 363 2.19 -3.57 -8.50
C ARG A 363 2.94 -3.11 -7.25
N GLY A 364 4.26 -3.00 -7.31
CA GLY A 364 5.08 -2.63 -6.15
C GLY A 364 5.02 -1.13 -5.83
N SER A 365 4.70 -0.30 -6.81
CA SER A 365 4.49 1.15 -6.70
C SER A 365 3.02 1.54 -6.51
N ALA A 366 2.11 0.57 -6.42
CA ALA A 366 0.69 0.85 -6.18
C ALA A 366 0.51 1.46 -4.79
N ALA A 367 0.11 2.73 -4.76
CA ALA A 367 -0.25 3.43 -3.53
C ALA A 367 -1.68 3.10 -3.09
N GLU A 368 -1.90 3.23 -1.79
CA GLU A 368 -3.12 2.95 -1.03
C GLU A 368 -4.41 3.43 -1.72
N VAL A 369 -5.36 2.51 -1.93
CA VAL A 369 -6.77 2.90 -2.04
C VAL A 369 -7.51 2.31 -0.85
N ARG A 370 -7.90 3.21 0.05
CA ARG A 370 -8.78 2.90 1.18
C ARG A 370 -10.04 2.27 0.64
N VAL A 371 -10.45 1.16 1.26
CA VAL A 371 -11.83 0.70 1.13
C VAL A 371 -12.70 1.83 1.67
N LEU A 372 -13.42 2.50 0.78
CA LEU A 372 -14.23 3.68 1.09
C LEU A 372 -15.40 3.37 2.03
N GLU A 373 -15.67 2.10 2.33
CA GLU A 373 -16.75 1.71 3.22
C GLU A 373 -16.31 0.62 4.20
N ARG A 374 -16.89 0.69 5.41
CA ARG A 374 -16.68 -0.20 6.56
C ARG A 374 -17.00 -1.67 6.20
N GLY A 375 -16.09 -2.34 5.50
CA GLY A 375 -16.19 -3.73 5.07
C GLY A 375 -15.55 -4.71 6.05
N TRP A 376 -15.74 -4.53 7.35
CA TRP A 376 -15.22 -5.45 8.35
C TRP A 376 -16.05 -6.74 8.33
N LEU A 377 -15.38 -7.88 8.21
CA LEU A 377 -16.00 -9.17 8.49
C LEU A 377 -15.50 -9.68 9.84
N MET A 378 -16.42 -10.04 10.72
CA MET A 378 -16.10 -10.79 11.93
C MET A 378 -15.74 -12.21 11.52
N LEU A 379 -14.55 -12.65 11.89
CA LEU A 379 -14.08 -14.00 11.62
C LEU A 379 -14.25 -14.82 12.90
N HIS A 380 -14.93 -15.96 12.80
CA HIS A 380 -15.20 -16.86 13.92
C HIS A 380 -14.06 -17.86 14.18
#